data_AF-A0A2H0WLN7-F1
#
_entry.id   AF-A0A2H0WLN7-F1
#
_cell.length_a   1.000
_cell.length_b   1.000
_cell.length_c   1.000
_cell.angle_alpha   90.00
_cell.angle_beta   90.00
_cell.angle_gamma   90.00
#
_symmetry.space_group_name_H-M   'P 1'
#
loop_
_entity.id
_entity.type
_entity.pdbx_description
1 polymer ?
#
loop_
_entity_poly.entity_id
_entity_poly.type
_entity_poly.pdbx_seq_one_letter_code
_entity_poly.pdbx_strand_id
1 'polypeptide(L)'
;MNYFKPYRYEKRLKANPPAGGQKSKKLMHSIASVLILFGMFILIVKIVKPYARSLALFPSQKPLFSPVLGYKTGADSSFSFEELKGYAKMPAIKNENVPEKFYLTIPKLKIYDAVVKTNDTSLKPDTMLGHYAGTALPGESYNSFIYGHAVFEEYFDPLDYKKIFSTLPQLSAGDMFYIKYLNKTYKYIVTMKKTLEPKDVNPYENFYPNKPNNSTVSLMTCVPPGRKDFRLIVVGSLVE
;
A
#
# COMPACT_ATOMS: atom_id res chain seq x y z
N MET A 1 -89.98 -27.92 -35.27
CA MET A 1 -88.65 -28.29 -35.83
C MET A 1 -87.84 -27.02 -36.01
N ASN A 2 -86.65 -26.97 -35.41
CA ASN A 2 -85.85 -25.76 -35.20
C ASN A 2 -85.20 -25.24 -36.49
N TYR A 3 -85.35 -23.93 -36.74
CA TYR A 3 -84.68 -23.20 -37.81
C TYR A 3 -83.20 -22.97 -37.49
N PHE A 4 -82.32 -23.24 -38.46
CA PHE A 4 -80.90 -22.95 -38.39
C PHE A 4 -80.65 -21.45 -38.57
N LYS A 5 -79.96 -20.81 -37.62
CA LYS A 5 -79.47 -19.41 -37.76
C LYS A 5 -77.99 -19.43 -38.14
N PRO A 6 -77.57 -18.80 -39.24
CA PRO A 6 -76.16 -18.79 -39.63
C PRO A 6 -75.32 -17.94 -38.67
N TYR A 7 -74.14 -18.45 -38.31
CA TYR A 7 -73.17 -17.74 -37.48
C TYR A 7 -72.29 -16.84 -38.37
N ARG A 8 -72.24 -15.54 -38.06
CA ARG A 8 -71.42 -14.56 -38.77
C ARG A 8 -70.05 -14.48 -38.09
N TYR A 9 -68.98 -14.88 -38.78
CA TYR A 9 -67.62 -14.76 -38.27
C TYR A 9 -67.13 -13.31 -38.41
N GLU A 10 -67.02 -12.59 -37.30
CA GLU A 10 -66.30 -11.31 -37.26
C GLU A 10 -64.85 -11.54 -36.85
N LYS A 11 -63.92 -11.28 -37.77
CA LYS A 11 -62.48 -11.33 -37.51
C LYS A 11 -62.13 -10.18 -36.56
N ARG A 12 -61.99 -10.46 -35.26
CA ARG A 12 -61.43 -9.48 -34.31
C ARG A 12 -60.03 -9.09 -34.76
N LEU A 13 -59.89 -7.88 -35.29
CA LEU A 13 -58.59 -7.24 -35.47
C LEU A 13 -57.93 -7.15 -34.09
N LYS A 14 -56.77 -7.81 -33.91
CA LYS A 14 -56.00 -7.69 -32.68
C LYS A 14 -55.71 -6.20 -32.46
N ALA A 15 -56.20 -5.65 -31.36
CA ALA A 15 -55.88 -4.29 -30.96
C ALA A 15 -54.35 -4.15 -30.88
N ASN A 16 -53.80 -3.09 -31.47
CA ASN A 16 -52.39 -2.77 -31.34
C ASN A 16 -52.03 -2.72 -29.83
N PRO A 17 -50.91 -3.34 -29.41
CA PRO A 17 -50.52 -3.31 -28.00
C PRO A 17 -50.35 -1.84 -27.56
N PRO A 18 -50.72 -1.50 -26.31
CA PRO A 18 -50.67 -0.13 -25.84
C PRO A 18 -49.24 0.42 -25.94
N ALA A 19 -49.11 1.64 -26.49
CA ALA A 19 -47.83 2.32 -26.77
C ALA A 19 -46.91 2.48 -25.53
N GLY A 20 -47.41 2.24 -24.32
CA GLY A 20 -46.65 2.28 -23.06
C GLY A 20 -45.57 1.20 -22.92
N GLY A 21 -45.71 0.04 -23.58
CA GLY A 21 -44.74 -1.06 -23.47
C GLY A 21 -43.38 -0.76 -24.09
N GLN A 22 -43.33 0.06 -25.15
CA GLN A 22 -42.10 0.35 -25.88
C GLN A 22 -41.25 1.44 -25.18
N LYS A 23 -41.91 2.46 -24.60
CA LYS A 23 -41.23 3.49 -23.79
C LYS A 23 -40.64 2.90 -22.49
N SER A 24 -41.39 2.03 -21.81
CA SER A 24 -40.91 1.34 -20.60
C SER A 24 -39.72 0.42 -20.89
N LYS A 25 -39.76 -0.34 -22.00
CA LYS A 25 -38.61 -1.14 -22.44
C LYS A 25 -37.40 -0.26 -22.74
N LYS A 26 -37.53 0.82 -23.50
CA LYS A 26 -36.39 1.73 -23.78
C LYS A 26 -35.79 2.30 -22.49
N LEU A 27 -36.62 2.70 -21.54
CA LEU A 27 -36.19 3.18 -20.22
C LEU A 27 -35.43 2.09 -19.43
N MET A 28 -35.93 0.85 -19.41
CA MET A 28 -35.23 -0.27 -18.77
C MET A 28 -33.87 -0.57 -19.41
N HIS A 29 -33.76 -0.52 -20.74
CA HIS A 29 -32.48 -0.71 -21.43
C HIS A 29 -31.51 0.42 -21.10
N SER A 30 -31.97 1.67 -21.05
CA SER A 30 -31.15 2.81 -20.64
C SER A 30 -30.62 2.66 -19.21
N ILE A 31 -31.46 2.21 -18.26
CA ILE A 31 -31.02 1.95 -16.88
C ILE A 31 -29.99 0.82 -16.83
N ALA A 32 -30.21 -0.28 -17.55
CA ALA A 32 -29.27 -1.39 -17.61
C ALA A 32 -27.91 -0.95 -18.18
N SER A 33 -27.90 -0.15 -19.26
CA SER A 33 -26.66 0.40 -19.83
C SER A 33 -25.92 1.30 -18.83
N VAL A 34 -26.63 2.14 -18.08
CA VAL A 34 -26.02 2.98 -17.04
C VAL A 34 -25.40 2.12 -15.92
N LEU A 35 -26.10 1.08 -15.46
CA LEU A 35 -25.57 0.17 -14.44
C LEU A 35 -24.32 -0.58 -14.91
N ILE A 36 -24.29 -1.03 -16.17
CA ILE A 36 -23.11 -1.70 -16.75
C ILE A 36 -21.95 -0.71 -16.85
N LEU A 37 -22.18 0.51 -17.35
CA LEU A 37 -21.15 1.54 -17.42
C LEU A 37 -20.61 1.92 -16.04
N PHE A 38 -21.49 2.00 -15.04
CA PHE A 38 -21.10 2.27 -13.66
C PHE A 38 -20.29 1.12 -13.05
N GLY A 39 -20.70 -0.12 -13.28
CA GLY A 39 -19.94 -1.31 -12.85
C GLY A 39 -18.57 -1.36 -13.52
N MET A 40 -18.49 -1.09 -14.83
CA MET A 40 -17.24 -1.03 -15.57
C MET A 40 -16.36 0.13 -15.08
N PHE A 41 -16.95 1.27 -14.75
CA PHE A 41 -16.24 2.41 -14.15
C PHE A 41 -15.62 2.04 -12.80
N ILE A 42 -16.39 1.37 -11.92
CA ILE A 42 -15.85 0.87 -10.64
C ILE A 42 -14.70 -0.11 -10.87
N LEU A 43 -14.86 -1.06 -11.79
CA LEU A 43 -13.83 -2.05 -12.12
C LEU A 43 -12.55 -1.38 -12.64
N ILE A 44 -12.68 -0.39 -13.52
CA ILE A 44 -11.53 0.35 -14.05
C ILE A 44 -10.81 1.12 -12.94
N VAL A 45 -11.55 1.86 -12.12
CA VAL A 45 -10.98 2.73 -11.08
C VAL A 45 -10.38 1.92 -9.93
N LYS A 46 -11.01 0.80 -9.54
CA LYS A 46 -10.64 0.02 -8.35
C LYS A 46 -9.76 -1.21 -8.63
N ILE A 47 -9.65 -1.65 -9.89
CA ILE A 47 -8.90 -2.87 -10.23
C ILE A 47 -7.89 -2.56 -11.34
N VAL A 48 -8.35 -2.04 -12.48
CA VAL A 48 -7.48 -1.91 -13.67
C VAL A 48 -6.40 -0.85 -13.47
N LYS A 49 -6.77 0.37 -13.07
CA LYS A 49 -5.83 1.48 -12.84
C LYS A 49 -4.75 1.17 -11.79
N PRO A 50 -5.07 0.69 -10.58
CA PRO A 50 -4.06 0.38 -9.58
C PRO A 50 -3.14 -0.77 -10.02
N TYR A 51 -3.68 -1.78 -10.69
CA TYR A 51 -2.88 -2.85 -11.27
C TYR A 51 -1.93 -2.36 -12.36
N ALA A 52 -2.41 -1.52 -13.28
CA ALA A 52 -1.56 -0.91 -14.31
C ALA A 52 -0.45 -0.04 -13.69
N ARG A 53 -0.75 0.70 -12.62
CA ARG A 53 0.27 1.47 -11.87
C ARG A 53 1.30 0.57 -11.21
N SER A 54 0.89 -0.54 -10.58
CA SER A 54 1.85 -1.48 -9.98
C SER A 54 2.78 -2.08 -11.03
N LEU A 55 2.27 -2.39 -12.22
CA LEU A 55 3.10 -2.86 -13.33
C LEU A 55 4.06 -1.77 -13.84
N ALA A 56 3.62 -0.51 -13.92
CA ALA A 56 4.48 0.59 -14.34
C ALA A 56 5.62 0.86 -13.34
N LEU A 57 5.34 0.75 -12.04
CA LEU A 57 6.35 0.91 -10.98
C LEU A 57 7.27 -0.30 -10.85
N PHE A 58 6.79 -1.50 -11.20
CA PHE A 58 7.52 -2.76 -11.07
C PHE A 58 7.43 -3.59 -12.37
N PRO A 59 8.11 -3.15 -13.47
CA PRO A 59 7.94 -3.72 -14.81
C PRO A 59 8.44 -5.17 -14.95
N SER A 60 9.33 -5.63 -14.07
CA SER A 60 9.92 -6.98 -14.12
C SER A 60 9.04 -8.08 -13.53
N GLN A 61 7.78 -7.80 -13.20
CA GLN A 61 6.93 -8.73 -12.48
C GLN A 61 6.06 -9.62 -13.37
N LYS A 62 6.04 -10.92 -13.08
CA LYS A 62 5.11 -11.88 -13.70
C LYS A 62 3.67 -11.58 -13.26
N PRO A 63 2.67 -11.58 -14.17
CA PRO A 63 1.27 -11.48 -13.79
C PRO A 63 0.89 -12.71 -12.96
N LEU A 64 0.18 -12.53 -11.85
CA LEU A 64 -0.24 -13.65 -11.01
C LEU A 64 -1.66 -13.48 -10.47
N PHE A 65 -2.45 -14.52 -10.68
CA PHE A 65 -3.78 -14.74 -10.13
C PHE A 65 -3.62 -15.16 -8.67
N SER A 66 -3.91 -14.26 -7.75
CA SER A 66 -3.98 -14.59 -6.32
C SER A 66 -5.31 -14.09 -5.77
N PRO A 67 -6.01 -14.86 -4.91
CA PRO A 67 -7.37 -14.53 -4.51
C PRO A 67 -7.38 -13.24 -3.69
N VAL A 68 -8.01 -12.22 -4.26
CA VAL A 68 -8.18 -10.84 -3.76
C VAL A 68 -8.61 -10.76 -2.29
N LEU A 69 -9.25 -11.80 -1.75
CA LEU A 69 -9.85 -11.77 -0.40
C LEU A 69 -8.82 -11.80 0.74
N GLY A 70 -7.72 -12.55 0.62
CA GLY A 70 -6.66 -12.59 1.65
C GLY A 70 -5.86 -11.28 1.74
N TYR A 71 -5.81 -10.53 0.64
CA TYR A 71 -5.08 -9.27 0.56
C TYR A 71 -5.83 -8.08 1.16
N LYS A 72 -7.18 -8.11 1.17
CA LYS A 72 -8.01 -7.03 1.72
C LYS A 72 -7.95 -6.94 3.25
N THR A 73 -7.69 -8.06 3.93
CA THR A 73 -7.74 -8.14 5.39
C THR A 73 -6.37 -8.18 6.06
N GLY A 74 -5.28 -8.14 5.28
CA GLY A 74 -3.93 -8.33 5.81
C GLY A 74 -3.73 -9.75 6.38
N ALA A 75 -4.31 -10.77 5.73
CA ALA A 75 -4.45 -12.14 6.23
C ALA A 75 -3.15 -12.95 6.38
N ASP A 76 -1.99 -12.29 6.38
CA ASP A 76 -0.78 -12.85 6.95
C ASP A 76 -0.44 -12.06 8.23
N SER A 77 -1.36 -12.05 9.20
CA SER A 77 -1.18 -11.49 10.55
C SER A 77 -0.06 -12.19 11.37
N SER A 78 0.82 -12.93 10.70
CA SER A 78 1.98 -13.64 11.21
C SER A 78 3.27 -13.34 10.42
N PHE A 79 3.21 -12.44 9.42
CA PHE A 79 4.38 -12.11 8.60
C PHE A 79 5.43 -11.35 9.41
N SER A 80 6.65 -11.86 9.37
CA SER A 80 7.84 -11.32 10.01
C SER A 80 8.91 -11.15 8.95
N PHE A 81 9.72 -10.10 9.06
CA PHE A 81 10.87 -9.88 8.18
C PHE A 81 12.02 -10.81 8.56
N GLU A 82 11.84 -12.11 8.35
CA GLU A 82 12.78 -13.17 8.73
C GLU A 82 14.18 -12.99 8.13
N GLU A 83 14.30 -12.38 6.95
CA GLU A 83 15.57 -12.03 6.32
C GLU A 83 16.44 -11.13 7.21
N LEU A 84 15.82 -10.33 8.08
CA LEU A 84 16.52 -9.43 8.97
C LEU A 84 17.09 -10.17 10.20
N LYS A 85 16.70 -11.42 10.47
CA LYS A 85 17.26 -12.18 11.61
C LYS A 85 18.74 -12.51 11.44
N GLY A 86 19.22 -12.69 10.21
CA GLY A 86 20.60 -13.06 9.91
C GLY A 86 21.63 -12.04 10.41
N TYR A 87 21.21 -10.78 10.58
CA TYR A 87 22.03 -9.64 10.93
C TYR A 87 22.00 -9.26 12.42
N ALA A 88 21.19 -9.96 13.23
CA ALA A 88 20.93 -9.64 14.63
C ALA A 88 22.09 -9.95 15.60
N LYS A 89 23.31 -10.12 15.09
CA LYS A 89 24.51 -10.43 15.88
C LYS A 89 25.13 -9.19 16.54
N MET A 90 24.76 -7.97 16.15
CA MET A 90 25.23 -6.77 16.82
C MET A 90 24.31 -6.47 18.02
N PRO A 91 24.87 -6.25 19.22
CA PRO A 91 24.06 -5.95 20.39
C PRO A 91 23.25 -4.68 20.13
N ALA A 92 21.97 -4.69 20.51
CA ALA A 92 21.14 -3.48 20.55
C ALA A 92 21.91 -2.39 21.30
N ILE A 93 21.81 -1.13 20.84
CA ILE A 93 22.44 0.00 21.53
C ILE A 93 21.80 0.11 22.92
N LYS A 94 22.51 -0.38 23.94
CA LYS A 94 22.10 -0.37 25.35
C LYS A 94 22.75 0.83 26.04
N ASN A 95 22.21 2.02 25.79
CA ASN A 95 22.48 3.18 26.64
C ASN A 95 21.23 3.43 27.50
N GLU A 96 21.42 3.76 28.78
CA GLU A 96 20.33 4.01 29.76
C GLU A 96 19.36 5.13 29.34
N ASN A 97 19.77 5.99 28.38
CA ASN A 97 19.00 7.13 27.91
C ASN A 97 18.30 6.93 26.56
N VAL A 98 18.21 5.71 26.03
CA VAL A 98 17.53 5.46 24.75
C VAL A 98 16.01 5.29 24.98
N PRO A 99 15.14 6.14 24.40
CA PRO A 99 13.70 6.02 24.56
C PRO A 99 13.19 4.76 23.86
N GLU A 100 12.18 4.10 24.44
CA GLU A 100 11.57 2.88 23.89
C GLU A 100 10.94 3.11 22.51
N LYS A 101 10.50 4.35 22.24
CA LYS A 101 9.78 4.72 21.03
C LYS A 101 10.18 6.11 20.56
N PHE A 102 10.06 6.34 19.26
CA PHE A 102 10.19 7.65 18.61
C PHE A 102 9.16 7.81 17.49
N TYR A 103 9.10 8.99 16.86
CA TYR A 103 8.02 9.31 15.94
C TYR A 103 8.54 9.68 14.55
N LEU A 104 7.89 9.15 13.51
CA LEU A 104 8.17 9.40 12.10
C LEU A 104 7.02 10.19 11.46
N THR A 105 7.35 11.25 10.76
CA THR A 105 6.41 12.07 9.99
C THR A 105 6.85 12.19 8.55
N ILE A 106 5.98 11.81 7.61
CA ILE A 106 6.18 11.90 6.16
C ILE A 106 5.03 12.73 5.58
N PRO A 107 5.14 14.08 5.52
CA PRO A 107 4.02 14.95 5.19
C PRO A 107 3.40 14.67 3.81
N LYS A 108 4.24 14.37 2.80
CA LYS A 108 3.79 14.05 1.44
C LYS A 108 2.84 12.85 1.41
N LEU A 109 3.03 11.89 2.30
CA LEU A 109 2.21 10.69 2.40
C LEU A 109 1.10 10.80 3.45
N LYS A 110 0.97 11.96 4.12
CA LYS A 110 0.03 12.21 5.23
C LYS A 110 0.21 11.24 6.41
N ILE A 111 1.45 10.81 6.64
CA ILE A 111 1.83 10.02 7.81
C ILE A 111 2.38 11.01 8.83
N TYR A 112 1.75 11.10 9.99
CA TYR A 112 2.11 12.04 11.06
C TYR A 112 2.27 11.29 12.37
N ASP A 113 3.39 11.55 13.05
CA ASP A 113 3.74 10.99 14.35
C ASP A 113 3.55 9.45 14.44
N ALA A 114 3.92 8.75 13.37
CA ALA A 114 3.92 7.30 13.36
C ALA A 114 4.93 6.77 14.38
N VAL A 115 4.45 5.94 15.30
CA VAL A 115 5.25 5.36 16.37
C VAL A 115 6.21 4.35 15.77
N VAL A 116 7.49 4.48 16.12
CA VAL A 116 8.56 3.55 15.80
C VAL A 116 9.09 2.97 17.10
N LYS A 117 9.08 1.65 17.23
CA LYS A 117 9.71 0.94 18.34
C LYS A 117 11.22 0.96 18.18
N THR A 118 11.92 1.53 19.14
CA THR A 118 13.38 1.54 19.16
C THR A 118 13.92 0.15 19.41
N ASN A 119 14.97 -0.23 18.67
CA ASN A 119 15.64 -1.53 18.80
C ASN A 119 14.68 -2.73 18.79
N ASP A 120 13.72 -2.76 17.85
CA ASP A 120 12.79 -3.86 17.74
C ASP A 120 13.46 -5.13 17.21
N THR A 121 13.38 -6.18 18.02
CA THR A 121 13.85 -7.55 17.72
C THR A 121 12.73 -8.45 17.22
N SER A 122 11.47 -8.00 17.28
CA SER A 122 10.31 -8.81 16.88
C SER A 122 10.23 -9.03 15.37
N LEU A 123 10.72 -8.04 14.59
CA LEU A 123 10.65 -8.00 13.13
C LEU A 123 9.21 -8.08 12.58
N LYS A 124 8.23 -7.75 13.43
CA LYS A 124 6.78 -7.81 13.17
C LYS A 124 6.14 -6.45 13.51
N PRO A 125 6.16 -5.47 12.58
CA PRO A 125 5.65 -4.13 12.83
C PRO A 125 4.12 -4.04 12.71
N ASP A 126 3.39 -4.87 13.47
CA ASP A 126 1.93 -4.96 13.43
C ASP A 126 1.22 -3.79 14.14
N THR A 127 1.83 -3.27 15.21
CA THR A 127 1.24 -2.24 16.10
C THR A 127 2.00 -0.93 16.08
N MET A 128 3.23 -0.96 15.60
CA MET A 128 4.12 0.19 15.43
C MET A 128 5.19 -0.17 14.41
N LEU A 129 5.80 0.83 13.78
CA LEU A 129 6.97 0.62 12.92
C LEU A 129 8.12 0.04 13.74
N GLY A 130 9.01 -0.73 13.11
CA GLY A 130 10.18 -1.29 13.78
C GLY A 130 11.45 -0.53 13.40
N HIS A 131 12.23 -0.09 14.39
CA HIS A 131 13.63 0.28 14.19
C HIS A 131 14.49 -0.97 14.39
N TYR A 132 15.31 -1.31 13.41
CA TYR A 132 16.12 -2.52 13.48
C TYR A 132 17.20 -2.40 14.57
N ALA A 133 17.19 -3.35 15.50
CA ALA A 133 18.13 -3.38 16.61
C ALA A 133 19.59 -3.46 16.12
N GLY A 134 20.43 -2.57 16.65
CA GLY A 134 21.86 -2.49 16.30
C GLY A 134 22.19 -1.52 15.16
N THR A 135 21.19 -0.99 14.44
CA THR A 135 21.41 0.16 13.55
C THR A 135 21.53 1.47 14.32
N ALA A 136 22.09 2.51 13.69
CA ALA A 136 22.29 3.81 14.30
C ALA A 136 20.95 4.43 14.72
N LEU A 137 20.94 5.22 15.79
CA LEU A 137 19.73 5.95 16.19
C LEU A 137 19.52 7.19 15.30
N PRO A 138 18.30 7.72 15.20
CA PRO A 138 18.05 8.94 14.43
C PRO A 138 18.94 10.10 14.88
N GLY A 139 19.60 10.74 13.91
CA GLY A 139 20.55 11.83 14.12
C GLY A 139 22.00 11.41 14.37
N GLU A 140 22.26 10.12 14.60
CA GLU A 140 23.63 9.60 14.73
C GLU A 140 24.26 9.33 13.37
N SER A 141 25.59 9.25 13.32
CA SER A 141 26.32 8.80 12.15
C SER A 141 25.89 7.39 11.71
N TYR A 142 26.00 7.10 10.42
CA TYR A 142 25.56 5.86 9.76
C TYR A 142 24.03 5.73 9.59
N ASN A 143 23.59 4.53 9.20
CA ASN A 143 22.22 4.26 8.79
C ASN A 143 21.35 3.82 9.97
N SER A 144 20.22 4.49 10.17
CA SER A 144 19.10 4.07 11.01
C SER A 144 18.08 3.35 10.14
N PHE A 145 17.75 2.10 10.47
CA PHE A 145 16.93 1.26 9.59
C PHE A 145 15.53 1.06 10.17
N ILE A 146 14.50 1.54 9.48
CA ILE A 146 13.10 1.48 9.91
C ILE A 146 12.31 0.65 8.90
N TYR A 147 11.45 -0.25 9.38
CA TYR A 147 10.66 -1.14 8.53
C TYR A 147 9.17 -1.17 8.93
N GLY A 148 8.31 -1.38 7.93
CA GLY A 148 6.86 -1.39 8.09
C GLY A 148 6.14 -2.15 6.99
N HIS A 149 4.88 -2.53 7.24
CA HIS A 149 4.07 -3.30 6.30
C HIS A 149 3.45 -2.43 5.19
N ALA A 150 3.20 -3.07 4.05
CA ALA A 150 2.49 -2.50 2.92
C ALA A 150 1.49 -3.51 2.35
N VAL A 151 0.26 -3.04 2.13
CA VAL A 151 -0.79 -3.68 1.34
C VAL A 151 -1.11 -2.83 0.12
N PHE A 152 -2.04 -3.24 -0.75
CA PHE A 152 -2.47 -2.42 -1.89
C PHE A 152 -2.77 -0.95 -1.50
N GLU A 153 -2.36 -0.02 -2.36
CA GLU A 153 -2.40 1.43 -2.12
C GLU A 153 -3.81 1.93 -1.78
N GLU A 154 -4.84 1.31 -2.34
CA GLU A 154 -6.24 1.66 -2.15
C GLU A 154 -6.77 1.32 -0.75
N TYR A 155 -6.02 0.51 0.00
CA TYR A 155 -6.27 0.21 1.41
C TYR A 155 -5.29 0.94 2.33
N PHE A 156 -4.50 1.87 1.82
CA PHE A 156 -3.63 2.71 2.63
C PHE A 156 -4.43 3.40 3.74
N ASP A 157 -3.91 3.28 4.95
CA ASP A 157 -4.38 3.99 6.13
C ASP A 157 -3.15 4.43 6.93
N PRO A 158 -2.90 5.75 7.08
CA PRO A 158 -1.75 6.25 7.83
C PRO A 158 -1.80 5.93 9.33
N LEU A 159 -2.96 5.50 9.85
CA LEU A 159 -3.16 5.14 11.25
C LEU A 159 -3.05 3.63 11.52
N ASP A 160 -2.98 2.79 10.47
CA ASP A 160 -2.87 1.33 10.56
C ASP A 160 -1.47 0.86 10.16
N TYR A 161 -0.66 0.41 11.13
CA TYR A 161 0.72 -0.03 10.91
C TYR A 161 0.87 -1.23 9.98
N LYS A 162 -0.20 -1.99 9.74
CA LYS A 162 -0.22 -3.07 8.74
C LYS A 162 -0.24 -2.54 7.30
N LYS A 163 -0.54 -1.26 7.12
CA LYS A 163 -0.79 -0.62 5.82
C LYS A 163 -0.08 0.72 5.67
N ILE A 164 0.58 1.22 6.72
CA ILE A 164 1.15 2.57 6.80
C ILE A 164 2.21 2.85 5.73
N PHE A 165 2.96 1.85 5.27
CA PHE A 165 3.97 2.03 4.21
C PHE A 165 3.46 1.66 2.80
N SER A 166 2.16 1.42 2.62
CA SER A 166 1.56 1.15 1.29
C SER A 166 1.85 2.23 0.25
N THR A 167 2.01 3.49 0.69
CA THR A 167 2.29 4.65 -0.19
C THR A 167 3.77 5.06 -0.21
N LEU A 168 4.65 4.35 0.50
CA LEU A 168 6.09 4.60 0.51
C LEU A 168 6.74 4.65 -0.90
N PRO A 169 6.31 3.83 -1.89
CA PRO A 169 6.79 3.94 -3.28
C PRO A 169 6.61 5.32 -3.93
N GLN A 170 5.71 6.16 -3.43
CA GLN A 170 5.41 7.49 -3.97
C GLN A 170 6.44 8.56 -3.58
N LEU A 171 7.35 8.25 -2.64
CA LEU A 171 8.46 9.13 -2.34
C LEU A 171 9.45 9.20 -3.51
N SER A 172 10.05 10.35 -3.70
CA SER A 172 11.02 10.68 -4.74
C SER A 172 12.19 11.43 -4.11
N ALA A 173 13.34 11.43 -4.78
CA ALA A 173 14.47 12.25 -4.36
C ALA A 173 14.03 13.72 -4.21
N GLY A 174 14.46 14.36 -3.12
CA GLY A 174 14.06 15.72 -2.75
C GLY A 174 12.87 15.81 -1.79
N ASP A 175 12.07 14.76 -1.64
CA ASP A 175 11.00 14.74 -0.63
C ASP A 175 11.59 14.72 0.79
N MET A 176 10.85 15.25 1.75
CA MET A 176 11.29 15.36 3.14
C MET A 176 10.47 14.47 4.07
N PHE A 177 11.14 13.94 5.09
CA PHE A 177 10.53 13.32 6.24
C PHE A 177 11.27 13.73 7.52
N TYR A 178 10.61 13.53 8.65
CA TYR A 178 11.05 14.05 9.94
C TYR A 178 11.01 12.93 10.97
N ILE A 179 12.00 12.90 11.85
CA ILE A 179 12.03 11.99 12.99
C ILE A 179 12.14 12.79 14.27
N LYS A 180 11.16 12.64 15.16
CA LYS A 180 11.21 13.21 16.50
C LYS A 180 11.81 12.19 17.46
N TYR A 181 13.03 12.45 17.92
CA TYR A 181 13.81 11.59 18.81
C TYR A 181 14.48 12.44 19.91
N LEU A 182 14.39 12.01 21.18
CA LEU A 182 14.93 12.74 22.36
C LEU A 182 14.58 14.24 22.38
N ASN A 183 13.30 14.58 22.17
CA ASN A 183 12.79 15.96 22.10
C ASN A 183 13.39 16.84 20.99
N LYS A 184 14.22 16.28 20.10
CA LYS A 184 14.71 16.93 18.89
C LYS A 184 13.94 16.41 17.67
N THR A 185 13.82 17.25 16.66
CA THR A 185 13.23 16.87 15.37
C THR A 185 14.33 16.91 14.33
N TYR A 186 14.65 15.76 13.78
CA TYR A 186 15.63 15.59 12.72
C TYR A 186 14.93 15.62 11.38
N LYS A 187 15.45 16.41 10.45
CA LYS A 187 14.96 16.56 9.09
C LYS A 187 15.81 15.75 8.13
N TYR A 188 15.17 14.89 7.36
CA TYR A 188 15.81 14.08 6.34
C TYR A 188 15.26 14.44 4.97
N ILE A 189 16.15 14.41 3.97
CA ILE A 189 15.79 14.54 2.55
C ILE A 189 16.03 13.20 1.86
N VAL A 190 15.02 12.71 1.14
CA VAL A 190 15.13 11.50 0.33
C VAL A 190 16.17 11.72 -0.76
N THR A 191 17.15 10.83 -0.85
CA THR A 191 18.22 10.90 -1.85
C THR A 191 18.09 9.83 -2.91
N MET A 192 17.62 8.63 -2.55
CA MET A 192 17.49 7.52 -3.48
C MET A 192 16.46 6.48 -3.03
N LYS A 193 16.09 5.60 -3.97
CA LYS A 193 15.30 4.40 -3.72
C LYS A 193 16.00 3.19 -4.33
N LYS A 194 15.89 2.04 -3.68
CA LYS A 194 16.44 0.76 -4.13
C LYS A 194 15.38 -0.32 -3.98
N THR A 195 15.32 -1.23 -4.94
CA THR A 195 14.48 -2.43 -4.86
C THR A 195 15.41 -3.65 -4.83
N LEU A 196 15.24 -4.49 -3.82
CA LEU A 196 16.10 -5.63 -3.53
C LEU A 196 15.29 -6.92 -3.36
N GLU A 197 15.89 -8.07 -3.63
CA GLU A 197 15.35 -9.33 -3.13
C GLU A 197 15.51 -9.39 -1.60
N PRO A 198 14.63 -10.09 -0.86
CA PRO A 198 14.71 -10.16 0.60
C PRO A 198 16.09 -10.60 1.13
N LYS A 199 16.74 -11.54 0.43
CA LYS A 199 18.06 -12.06 0.79
C LYS A 199 19.20 -11.04 0.65
N ASP A 200 19.00 -9.98 -0.16
CA ASP A 200 20.02 -8.97 -0.46
C ASP A 200 19.90 -7.74 0.44
N VAL A 201 18.92 -7.72 1.36
CA VAL A 201 18.71 -6.62 2.30
C VAL A 201 19.81 -6.62 3.35
N ASN A 202 20.55 -5.51 3.43
CA ASN A 202 21.51 -5.27 4.50
C ASN A 202 21.10 -4.04 5.33
N PRO A 203 20.64 -4.23 6.58
CA PRO A 203 20.25 -3.10 7.45
C PRO A 203 21.39 -2.13 7.76
N TYR A 204 22.64 -2.63 7.74
CA TYR A 204 23.84 -1.86 8.07
C TYR A 204 24.51 -1.21 6.85
N GLU A 205 23.84 -1.18 5.69
CA GLU A 205 24.39 -0.56 4.47
C GLU A 205 24.75 0.91 4.75
N ASN A 206 26.02 1.27 4.54
CA ASN A 206 26.49 2.64 4.63
C ASN A 206 26.46 3.27 3.25
N PHE A 207 25.47 4.14 3.01
CA PHE A 207 25.24 4.76 1.71
C PHE A 207 26.23 5.89 1.37
N TYR A 208 26.85 6.51 2.39
CA TYR A 208 27.74 7.66 2.20
C TYR A 208 29.00 7.58 3.09
N PRO A 209 29.86 6.57 2.92
CA PRO A 209 31.01 6.33 3.80
C PRO A 209 32.03 7.48 3.84
N ASN A 210 32.11 8.27 2.76
CA ASN A 210 33.10 9.35 2.61
C ASN A 210 32.54 10.75 2.94
N LYS A 211 31.30 10.86 3.43
CA LYS A 211 30.71 12.16 3.80
C LYS A 211 30.95 12.47 5.28
N PRO A 212 31.29 13.73 5.63
CA PRO A 212 31.46 14.14 7.03
C PRO A 212 30.20 13.96 7.88
N ASN A 213 29.03 14.24 7.28
CA ASN A 213 27.73 13.90 7.84
C ASN A 213 27.15 12.74 7.02
N ASN A 214 27.35 11.52 7.51
CA ASN A 214 26.86 10.28 6.88
C ASN A 214 25.61 9.72 7.59
N SER A 215 24.94 10.53 8.41
CA SER A 215 23.68 10.14 9.05
C SER A 215 22.60 9.92 7.99
N THR A 216 22.08 8.70 7.95
CA THR A 216 21.09 8.27 6.98
C THR A 216 19.96 7.52 7.67
N VAL A 217 18.78 7.55 7.06
CA VAL A 217 17.64 6.72 7.46
C VAL A 217 17.18 5.92 6.26
N SER A 218 17.00 4.63 6.45
CA SER A 218 16.38 3.72 5.50
C SER A 218 14.95 3.41 5.94
N LEU A 219 13.97 3.65 5.08
CA LEU A 219 12.58 3.23 5.26
C LEU A 219 12.32 2.02 4.34
N MET A 220 12.03 0.87 4.93
CA MET A 220 11.81 -0.39 4.20
C MET A 220 10.35 -0.83 4.21
N THR A 221 9.85 -1.29 3.06
CA THR A 221 8.60 -2.05 2.98
C THR A 221 8.63 -3.12 1.90
N CYS A 222 7.60 -3.98 1.86
CA CYS A 222 7.43 -4.96 0.79
C CYS A 222 6.91 -4.29 -0.49
N VAL A 223 7.47 -4.67 -1.63
CA VAL A 223 6.94 -4.28 -2.94
C VAL A 223 6.85 -5.44 -3.91
N PRO A 224 5.86 -5.42 -4.83
CA PRO A 224 4.72 -4.50 -4.85
C PRO A 224 3.82 -4.66 -3.64
N PRO A 225 3.00 -3.66 -3.34
CA PRO A 225 2.17 -3.70 -2.15
C PRO A 225 1.23 -4.91 -2.15
N GLY A 226 1.11 -5.58 -0.99
CA GLY A 226 0.40 -6.86 -0.87
C GLY A 226 1.22 -8.09 -1.25
N ARG A 227 2.35 -7.96 -1.96
CA ARG A 227 3.26 -9.08 -2.27
C ARG A 227 4.52 -9.03 -1.40
N LYS A 228 5.24 -10.15 -1.33
CA LYS A 228 6.46 -10.31 -0.51
C LYS A 228 7.73 -10.51 -1.35
N ASP A 229 7.64 -10.29 -2.67
CA ASP A 229 8.70 -10.66 -3.62
C ASP A 229 9.97 -9.84 -3.43
N PHE A 230 9.83 -8.53 -3.20
CA PHE A 230 10.94 -7.59 -3.09
C PHE A 230 10.78 -6.67 -1.88
N ARG A 231 11.85 -5.96 -1.55
CA ARG A 231 11.88 -4.87 -0.57
C ARG A 231 12.20 -3.57 -1.27
N LEU A 232 11.37 -2.56 -1.02
CA LEU A 232 11.68 -1.19 -1.35
C LEU A 232 12.40 -0.58 -0.16
N ILE A 233 13.55 0.03 -0.41
CA ILE A 233 14.29 0.83 0.56
C ILE A 233 14.31 2.27 0.04
N VAL A 234 13.73 3.19 0.79
CA VAL A 234 13.84 4.64 0.57
C VAL A 234 14.90 5.17 1.52
N VAL A 235 15.94 5.82 0.98
CA VAL A 235 17.06 6.35 1.76
C VAL A 235 16.92 7.86 1.86
N GLY A 236 16.99 8.38 3.08
CA GLY A 236 17.11 9.82 3.36
C GLY A 236 18.42 10.16 4.05
N SER A 237 18.98 11.32 3.73
CA SER A 237 20.16 11.89 4.40
C SER A 237 19.74 13.00 5.36
N LEU A 238 20.40 13.06 6.51
CA LEU A 238 20.17 14.11 7.51
C LEU A 238 20.51 15.49 6.92
N VAL A 239 19.66 16.48 7.20
CA VAL A 239 19.83 17.88 6.80
C VAL A 239 19.98 18.78 8.02
N GLU A 240 19.15 18.58 9.04
CA GLU A 240 19.04 19.42 10.26
C GLU A 240 18.59 18.59 11.46
#